data_AF-A0A179BYY2-F1
#
_entry.id   AF-A0A179BYY2-F1
#
_cell.length_a   1.000
_cell.length_b   1.000
_cell.length_c   1.000
_cell.angle_alpha   90.00
_cell.angle_beta   90.00
_cell.angle_gamma   90.00
#
_symmetry.space_group_name_H-M   'P 1'
#
loop_
_entity.id
_entity.type
_entity.pdbx_description
1 polymer ?
#
loop_
_entity_poly.entity_id
_entity_poly.type
_entity_poly.pdbx_seq_one_letter_code
_entity_poly.pdbx_strand_id
1 'polypeptide(L)'
;MPGTMTANGRTPSLIQATFEDALAKLPDGYVDGHFGNRPWGVTVKRSEDGKRTWLYGEELSGTDIVSFNLYRLAGPEPTLKPCEMSSAKVIDFVLGFEPSTVKAASRSQWSKK
;
A
#
# COMPACT_ATOMS: atom_id res chain seq x y z
N MET A 1 -0.87 -17.54 -44.51
CA MET A 1 -0.51 -16.12 -44.25
C MET A 1 -1.15 -15.70 -42.94
N PRO A 2 -0.43 -15.51 -41.81
CA PRO A 2 -0.99 -14.91 -40.61
C PRO A 2 -0.52 -13.46 -40.48
N GLY A 3 -1.44 -12.51 -40.65
CA GLY A 3 -1.18 -11.08 -40.50
C GLY A 3 -1.83 -10.52 -39.24
N THR A 4 -0.97 -10.10 -38.31
CA THR A 4 -1.19 -9.07 -37.27
C THR A 4 -2.27 -9.32 -36.21
N MET A 5 -1.88 -10.01 -35.13
CA MET A 5 -2.42 -9.74 -33.79
C MET A 5 -1.77 -8.46 -33.25
N THR A 6 -2.52 -7.37 -33.19
CA THR A 6 -2.11 -6.16 -32.48
C THR A 6 -2.28 -6.40 -30.97
N ALA A 7 -1.29 -7.03 -30.35
CA ALA A 7 -1.23 -7.22 -28.90
C ALA A 7 -0.69 -5.93 -28.24
N ASN A 8 -1.50 -4.87 -28.17
CA ASN A 8 -1.16 -3.62 -27.46
C ASN A 8 -2.12 -3.36 -26.29
N GLY A 9 -2.18 -4.23 -25.28
CA GLY A 9 -3.10 -3.99 -24.15
C GLY A 9 -3.08 -4.97 -22.98
N ARG A 10 -1.92 -5.41 -22.45
CA ARG A 10 -1.92 -6.37 -21.32
C ARG A 10 -0.84 -6.17 -20.26
N THR A 11 -0.62 -4.94 -19.80
CA THR A 11 0.30 -4.68 -18.68
C THR A 11 -0.19 -3.76 -17.54
N PRO A 12 -1.32 -3.01 -17.60
CA PRO A 12 -1.78 -2.26 -16.41
C PRO A 12 -2.35 -3.18 -15.31
N SER A 13 -2.90 -4.35 -15.67
CA SER A 13 -3.50 -5.27 -14.69
C SER A 13 -2.49 -6.03 -13.84
N LEU A 14 -1.26 -6.27 -14.33
CA LEU A 14 -0.25 -7.02 -13.56
C LEU A 14 0.33 -6.18 -12.42
N ILE A 15 0.71 -4.93 -12.71
CA ILE A 15 1.18 -3.98 -11.68
C ILE A 15 0.09 -3.75 -10.63
N GLN A 16 -1.17 -3.67 -11.04
CA GLN A 16 -2.29 -3.55 -10.12
C GLN A 16 -2.47 -4.81 -9.26
N ALA A 17 -2.41 -6.01 -9.87
CA ALA A 17 -2.51 -7.27 -9.12
C ALA A 17 -1.37 -7.45 -8.11
N THR A 18 -0.12 -7.11 -8.48
CA THR A 18 1.02 -7.16 -7.55
C THR A 18 0.87 -6.15 -6.42
N PHE A 19 0.38 -4.95 -6.71
CA PHE A 19 0.10 -3.93 -5.70
C PHE A 19 -1.00 -4.41 -4.72
N GLU A 20 -2.07 -4.99 -5.22
CA GLU A 20 -3.14 -5.55 -4.39
C GLU A 20 -2.66 -6.70 -3.53
N ASP A 21 -1.85 -7.60 -4.08
CA ASP A 21 -1.25 -8.73 -3.35
C ASP A 21 -0.31 -8.24 -2.24
N ALA A 22 0.55 -7.26 -2.53
CA ALA A 22 1.40 -6.62 -1.53
C ALA A 22 0.58 -5.93 -0.43
N LEU A 23 -0.46 -5.18 -0.80
CA LEU A 23 -1.38 -4.55 0.14
C LEU A 23 -2.17 -5.58 0.97
N ALA A 24 -2.53 -6.72 0.39
CA ALA A 24 -3.23 -7.79 1.09
C ALA A 24 -2.33 -8.52 2.10
N LYS A 25 -1.01 -8.55 1.86
CA LYS A 25 -0.01 -9.11 2.78
C LYS A 25 0.25 -8.22 4.01
N LEU A 26 -0.05 -6.92 3.93
CA LEU A 26 0.11 -6.03 5.09
C LEU A 26 -0.94 -6.34 6.17
N PRO A 27 -0.56 -6.45 7.45
CA PRO A 27 -1.54 -6.61 8.53
C PRO A 27 -2.45 -5.39 8.60
N ASP A 28 -3.70 -5.58 9.05
CA ASP A 28 -4.52 -4.45 9.48
C ASP A 28 -3.96 -3.84 10.78
N GLY A 29 -4.15 -2.54 10.94
CA GLY A 29 -3.57 -1.75 12.01
C GLY A 29 -2.26 -1.06 11.60
N TYR A 30 -1.47 -0.71 12.61
CA TYR A 30 -0.21 0.01 12.44
C TYR A 30 0.96 -0.97 12.34
N VAL A 31 1.82 -0.75 11.35
CA VAL A 31 3.07 -1.49 11.13
C VAL A 31 4.19 -0.49 10.86
N ASP A 32 5.29 -0.60 11.60
CA ASP A 32 6.52 0.11 11.27
C ASP A 32 7.29 -0.65 10.19
N GLY A 33 8.05 0.07 9.38
CA GLY A 33 8.83 -0.50 8.31
C GLY A 33 9.78 0.51 7.74
N HIS A 34 10.31 0.18 6.58
CA HIS A 34 11.19 1.06 5.85
C HIS A 34 10.87 1.05 4.36
N PHE A 35 11.09 2.20 3.74
CA PHE A 35 10.92 2.39 2.31
C PHE A 35 12.06 3.27 1.80
N GLY A 36 12.85 2.76 0.85
CA GLY A 36 13.97 3.50 0.28
C GLY A 36 14.97 4.01 1.32
N ASN A 37 15.32 3.17 2.31
CA ASN A 37 16.23 3.49 3.42
C ASN A 37 15.72 4.56 4.41
N ARG A 38 14.43 4.90 4.36
CA ARG A 38 13.77 5.79 5.33
C ARG A 38 12.86 4.97 6.23
N PRO A 39 12.74 5.28 7.54
CA PRO A 39 11.78 4.62 8.41
C PRO A 39 10.38 5.20 8.21
N TRP A 40 9.38 4.32 8.10
CA TRP A 40 7.98 4.69 7.87
C TRP A 40 7.06 3.95 8.85
N GLY A 41 6.01 4.63 9.30
CA GLY A 41 4.88 4.03 9.99
C GLY A 41 3.69 3.93 9.05
N VAL A 42 3.20 2.73 8.78
CA VAL A 42 2.07 2.49 7.88
C VAL A 42 0.89 1.97 8.67
N THR A 43 -0.25 2.63 8.54
CA THR A 43 -1.52 2.21 9.09
C THR A 43 -2.41 1.72 7.96
N VAL A 44 -2.76 0.44 7.98
CA VAL A 44 -3.73 -0.14 7.05
C VAL A 44 -5.05 -0.33 7.78
N LYS A 45 -6.11 0.30 7.28
CA LYS A 45 -7.47 0.10 7.78
C LYS A 45 -8.29 -0.54 6.68
N ARG A 46 -8.98 -1.63 6.99
CA ARG A 46 -9.91 -2.29 6.06
C ARG A 46 -11.32 -2.12 6.58
N SER A 47 -12.27 -1.97 5.66
CA SER A 47 -13.68 -1.89 6.00
C SER A 47 -14.21 -3.28 6.35
N GLU A 48 -15.22 -3.35 7.21
CA GLU A 48 -15.86 -4.60 7.63
C GLU A 48 -16.44 -5.38 6.44
N ASP A 49 -16.87 -4.67 5.39
CA ASP A 49 -17.34 -5.22 4.13
C ASP A 49 -16.21 -5.72 3.21
N GLY A 50 -14.93 -5.47 3.52
CA GLY A 50 -13.77 -5.87 2.74
C GLY A 50 -13.66 -5.18 1.37
N LYS A 51 -14.52 -4.20 1.06
CA LYS A 51 -14.53 -3.51 -0.24
C LYS A 51 -13.75 -2.21 -0.23
N ARG A 52 -13.26 -1.76 0.93
CA ARG A 52 -12.52 -0.51 1.07
C ARG A 52 -11.29 -0.74 1.94
N THR A 53 -10.17 -0.22 1.48
CA THR A 53 -8.91 -0.22 2.21
C THR A 53 -8.36 1.19 2.22
N TRP A 54 -8.04 1.69 3.41
CA TRP A 54 -7.33 2.93 3.63
C TRP A 54 -5.92 2.58 4.04
N LEU A 55 -4.93 3.24 3.44
CA LEU A 55 -3.56 3.17 3.88
C LEU A 55 -3.08 4.58 4.17
N TYR A 56 -2.44 4.73 5.33
CA TYR A 56 -1.78 5.95 5.75
C TYR A 56 -0.35 5.62 6.18
N GLY A 57 0.62 6.01 5.37
CA GLY A 57 2.05 5.95 5.66
C GLY A 57 2.56 7.32 6.08
N GLU A 58 3.33 7.40 7.14
CA GLU A 58 4.04 8.60 7.57
C GLU A 58 5.53 8.29 7.75
N GLU A 59 6.39 9.19 7.29
CA GLU A 59 7.83 9.05 7.49
C GLU A 59 8.16 9.36 8.96
N LEU A 60 8.80 8.42 9.66
CA LEU A 60 9.15 8.58 11.08
C LEU A 60 10.35 9.50 11.31
N SER A 61 11.10 9.81 10.25
CA SER A 61 12.29 10.67 10.29
C SER A 61 12.17 11.94 9.45
N GLY A 62 10.97 12.25 8.96
CA GLY A 62 10.72 13.44 8.16
C GLY A 62 9.29 13.92 8.27
N THR A 63 8.80 14.56 7.22
CA THR A 63 7.44 15.13 7.14
C THR A 63 6.68 14.59 5.93
N ASP A 64 7.23 13.61 5.22
CA ASP A 64 6.55 12.98 4.11
C ASP A 64 5.41 12.08 4.63
N ILE A 65 4.27 12.15 3.94
CA ILE A 65 3.12 11.29 4.17
C ILE A 65 2.66 10.68 2.84
N VAL A 66 2.15 9.45 2.92
CA VAL A 66 1.57 8.70 1.80
C VAL A 66 0.21 8.20 2.23
N SER A 67 -0.86 8.75 1.66
CA SER A 67 -2.22 8.29 1.98
C SER A 67 -3.02 8.00 0.72
N PHE A 68 -3.74 6.89 0.75
CA PHE A 68 -4.62 6.52 -0.34
C PHE A 68 -5.82 5.69 0.13
N ASN A 69 -6.87 5.76 -0.67
CA ASN A 69 -8.09 5.00 -0.49
C ASN A 69 -8.27 4.06 -1.68
N LEU A 70 -8.27 2.77 -1.44
CA LEU A 70 -8.56 1.75 -2.43
C LEU A 70 -10.01 1.28 -2.28
N TYR A 71 -10.77 1.34 -3.37
CA TYR A 71 -12.14 0.85 -3.44
C TYR A 71 -12.19 -0.36 -4.36
N ARG A 72 -12.53 -1.51 -3.80
CA ARG A 72 -12.83 -2.74 -4.52
C ARG A 72 -14.30 -2.69 -4.93
N LEU A 73 -14.57 -2.09 -6.08
CA LEU A 73 -15.89 -2.15 -6.70
C LEU A 73 -16.09 -3.55 -7.30
N ALA A 74 -17.34 -4.01 -7.43
CA ALA A 74 -17.69 -5.31 -8.03
C ALA A 74 -17.39 -5.40 -9.55
N GLY A 75 -16.64 -4.45 -10.10
CA GLY A 75 -16.18 -4.43 -11.48
C GLY A 75 -14.74 -4.94 -11.61
N PRO A 76 -14.22 -5.04 -12.84
CA PRO A 76 -12.91 -5.63 -13.12
C PRO A 76 -11.72 -4.81 -12.61
N GLU A 77 -11.91 -3.51 -12.28
CA GLU A 77 -10.81 -2.64 -11.84
C GLU A 77 -11.07 -1.99 -10.47
N PRO A 78 -10.18 -2.21 -9.49
CA PRO A 78 -10.14 -1.47 -8.24
C PRO A 78 -9.91 0.03 -8.50
N THR A 79 -10.68 0.89 -7.84
CA THR A 79 -10.49 2.34 -7.92
C THR A 79 -9.55 2.81 -6.82
N LEU A 80 -8.32 3.16 -7.19
CA LEU A 80 -7.35 3.81 -6.31
C LEU A 80 -7.58 5.33 -6.33
N LYS A 81 -7.78 5.94 -5.16
CA LYS A 81 -7.84 7.40 -4.97
C LYS A 81 -6.69 7.85 -4.06
N PRO A 82 -5.57 8.33 -4.62
CA PRO A 82 -4.51 8.95 -3.83
C PRO A 82 -4.98 10.32 -3.33
N CYS A 83 -4.68 10.68 -2.08
CA CYS A 83 -5.28 11.87 -1.47
C CYS A 83 -4.56 13.19 -1.80
N GLU A 84 -3.26 13.16 -2.12
CA GLU A 84 -2.45 14.38 -2.34
C GLU A 84 -1.22 14.12 -3.23
N MET A 85 -1.17 12.99 -3.96
CA MET A 85 0.04 12.56 -4.67
C MET A 85 -0.24 11.68 -5.90
N SER A 86 0.77 11.50 -6.75
CA SER A 86 0.69 10.63 -7.92
C SER A 86 0.49 9.16 -7.51
N SER A 87 -0.42 8.47 -8.20
CA SER A 87 -0.66 7.01 -8.04
C SER A 87 0.62 6.18 -8.17
N ALA A 88 1.56 6.61 -9.00
CA ALA A 88 2.88 5.98 -9.12
C ALA A 88 3.65 5.93 -7.78
N LYS A 89 3.73 7.05 -7.04
CA LYS A 89 4.43 7.10 -5.73
C LYS A 89 3.77 6.17 -4.71
N VAL A 90 2.45 6.03 -4.75
CA VAL A 90 1.70 5.08 -3.91
C VAL A 90 2.02 3.63 -4.27
N ILE A 91 2.05 3.31 -5.56
CA ILE A 91 2.35 1.95 -6.05
C ILE A 91 3.78 1.57 -5.69
N ASP A 92 4.76 2.44 -6.00
CA ASP A 92 6.15 2.26 -5.61
C ASP A 92 6.30 2.07 -4.09
N PHE A 93 5.60 2.89 -3.30
CA PHE A 93 5.63 2.78 -1.84
C PHE A 93 5.15 1.40 -1.37
N VAL A 94 3.97 0.94 -1.79
CA VAL A 94 3.43 -0.35 -1.34
C VAL A 94 4.25 -1.53 -1.84
N LEU A 95 4.80 -1.45 -3.06
CA LEU A 95 5.64 -2.51 -3.62
C LEU A 95 7.03 -2.57 -2.99
N GLY A 96 7.59 -1.43 -2.57
CA GLY A 96 8.92 -1.34 -1.96
C GLY A 96 8.92 -1.22 -0.44
N PHE A 97 7.76 -1.13 0.20
CA PHE A 97 7.66 -1.03 1.66
C PHE A 97 7.96 -2.39 2.28
N GLU A 98 8.99 -2.41 3.11
CA GLU A 98 9.37 -3.58 3.88
C GLU A 98 8.86 -3.42 5.31
N PRO A 99 7.79 -4.14 5.69
CA PRO A 99 7.31 -4.13 7.07
C PRO A 99 8.40 -4.70 7.97
N SER A 100 8.73 -3.95 9.01
CA SER A 100 9.62 -4.42 10.05
C SER A 100 8.88 -5.54 10.79
N THR A 101 9.26 -6.78 10.51
CA THR A 101 8.68 -7.96 11.18
C THR A 101 9.10 -8.06 12.65
N VAL A 102 9.75 -7.02 13.19
CA VAL A 102 9.88 -6.82 14.63
C VAL A 102 8.48 -6.59 15.18
N LYS A 103 7.85 -7.71 15.56
CA LYS A 103 6.82 -7.86 16.57
C LYS A 103 6.39 -6.50 17.12
N ALA A 104 5.15 -6.10 16.86
CA ALA A 104 4.41 -5.16 17.70
C ALA A 104 4.23 -5.68 19.15
N ALA A 105 5.17 -6.49 19.66
CA ALA A 105 5.38 -6.73 21.07
C ALA A 105 6.46 -5.76 21.55
N SER A 106 6.08 -4.88 22.47
CA SER A 106 6.96 -4.02 23.29
C SER A 106 7.20 -2.58 22.81
N ARG A 107 6.14 -1.82 22.52
CA ARG A 107 6.08 -0.43 23.02
C ARG A 107 5.05 -0.27 24.13
N SER A 108 5.00 -1.26 25.01
CA SER A 108 4.54 -1.12 26.40
C SER A 108 5.74 -0.85 27.31
N GLN A 109 6.60 0.10 26.94
CA GLN A 109 7.63 0.57 27.88
C GLN A 109 8.06 2.00 27.56
N TRP A 110 7.14 2.94 27.74
CA TRP A 110 7.54 4.23 28.30
C TRP A 110 6.99 4.33 29.71
N SER A 111 7.81 3.82 30.64
CA SER A 111 7.77 4.23 32.04
C SER A 111 8.47 5.58 32.17
N LYS A 112 7.82 6.53 32.86
CA LYS A 112 8.36 7.68 33.61
C LYS A 112 7.13 8.45 34.11
N LYS A 113 6.87 8.67 35.39
CA LYS A 113 7.63 8.51 36.63
C LYS A 113 6.62 8.54 37.79
#